data_AF-A0A316I707-F1
#
_entry.id   AF-A0A316I707-F1
#
_cell.length_a   1.000
_cell.length_b   1.000
_cell.length_c   1.000
_cell.angle_alpha   90.00
_cell.angle_beta   90.00
_cell.angle_gamma   90.00
#
_symmetry.space_group_name_H-M   'P 1'
#
loop_
_entity.id
_entity.type
_entity.pdbx_description
1 polymer ?
#
loop_
_entity_poly.entity_id
_entity_poly.type
_entity_poly.pdbx_seq_one_letter_code
_entity_poly.pdbx_strand_id
1 'polypeptide(L)'
;MTWAADPAPTGGRQAVSCICPRGATRRARVPVPFVERERELLVLQGLLDEVRVRRRPHFVTVLGEAGVGKTRLVSELAAACTSPVMALCGTATAFGDDHGYGPLSDVVRGFASPENLRAALSSLVGAAELADRLHSSLAGLAGTSPEVPADFPAWRRFLEEIADSGPLVVFLEDVHRANDIVLDFVEDLSEQAGCL
;
A
#
# COMPACT_ATOMS: atom_id res chain seq x y z
N MET A 1 36.76 -18.87 15.68
CA MET A 1 35.47 -19.43 16.13
C MET A 1 34.45 -19.08 15.06
N THR A 2 34.14 -20.03 14.19
CA THR A 2 33.19 -19.91 13.09
C THR A 2 31.83 -20.40 13.58
N TRP A 3 30.82 -19.53 13.54
CA TRP A 3 29.42 -19.94 13.66
C TRP A 3 28.82 -19.93 12.25
N ALA A 4 28.55 -21.13 11.73
CA ALA A 4 27.68 -21.33 10.59
C ALA A 4 26.24 -21.42 11.11
N ALA A 5 25.33 -20.64 10.53
CA ALA A 5 23.90 -20.83 10.68
C ALA A 5 23.34 -21.25 9.31
N ASP A 6 22.83 -22.47 9.28
CA ASP A 6 22.02 -23.08 8.22
C ASP A 6 20.71 -22.30 8.03
N PRO A 7 20.26 -22.00 6.79
CA PRO A 7 19.02 -21.27 6.56
C PRO A 7 17.80 -22.19 6.68
N ALA A 8 16.95 -21.95 7.69
CA ALA A 8 15.60 -22.50 7.71
C ALA A 8 14.72 -21.81 6.64
N PRO A 9 13.88 -22.54 5.89
CA PRO A 9 12.95 -21.94 4.94
C PRO A 9 11.66 -21.59 5.71
N THR A 10 11.61 -20.40 6.29
CA THR A 10 10.36 -19.82 6.75
C THR A 10 10.15 -18.53 5.98
N GLY A 11 9.07 -18.49 5.19
CA GLY A 11 8.60 -17.32 4.46
C GLY A 11 8.25 -16.17 5.42
N GLY A 12 9.27 -15.48 5.88
CA GLY A 12 9.17 -14.27 6.66
C GLY A 12 8.95 -13.10 5.71
N ARG A 13 7.73 -12.56 5.67
CA ARG A 13 7.50 -11.25 5.07
C ARG A 13 8.24 -10.23 5.93
N GLN A 14 9.38 -9.74 5.42
CA GLN A 14 10.08 -8.59 5.99
C GLN A 14 9.21 -7.33 5.85
N ALA A 15 9.24 -6.45 6.86
CA ALA A 15 8.67 -5.12 6.74
C ALA A 15 9.36 -4.38 5.60
N VAL A 16 8.61 -4.13 4.51
CA VAL A 16 9.11 -3.47 3.32
C VAL A 16 9.04 -1.97 3.53
N SER A 17 10.11 -1.24 3.22
CA SER A 17 10.03 0.21 3.10
C SER A 17 9.03 0.57 2.01
N CYS A 18 8.14 1.52 2.26
CA CYS A 18 7.26 2.07 1.23
C CYS A 18 8.12 2.78 0.16
N ILE A 19 8.43 2.09 -0.93
CA ILE A 19 9.15 2.67 -2.06
C ILE A 19 8.09 3.18 -3.02
N CYS A 20 7.93 4.50 -3.13
CA CYS A 20 7.17 5.09 -4.24
C CYS A 20 7.99 4.87 -5.53
N PRO A 21 7.51 4.07 -6.50
CA PRO A 21 8.29 3.77 -7.70
C PRO A 21 8.57 5.02 -8.56
N ARG A 22 7.79 6.10 -8.39
CA ARG A 22 7.90 7.36 -9.14
C ARG A 22 8.71 8.46 -8.43
N GLY A 23 9.27 8.19 -7.25
CA GLY A 23 9.86 9.21 -6.36
C GLY A 23 11.36 9.09 -6.08
N ALA A 24 12.13 8.35 -6.87
CA ALA A 24 13.53 8.03 -6.57
C ALA A 24 14.52 9.19 -6.86
N THR A 25 14.44 10.29 -6.12
CA THR A 25 15.58 11.20 -5.89
C THR A 25 15.61 11.72 -4.45
N ARG A 26 15.77 10.83 -3.47
CA ARG A 26 15.98 11.27 -2.07
C ARG A 26 17.48 11.41 -1.79
N ARG A 27 17.97 12.66 -1.74
CA ARG A 27 19.23 12.98 -1.03
C ARG A 27 19.10 12.45 0.40
N ALA A 28 20.06 11.64 0.85
CA ALA A 28 20.18 11.22 2.23
C ALA A 28 20.21 12.46 3.12
N ARG A 29 19.11 12.75 3.80
CA ARG A 29 18.96 13.91 4.69
C ARG A 29 19.18 13.41 6.11
N VAL A 30 20.06 14.10 6.83
CA VAL A 30 20.34 13.89 8.25
C VAL A 30 19.02 13.72 9.02
N PRO A 31 18.89 12.74 9.93
CA PRO A 31 17.65 12.52 10.67
C PRO A 31 17.39 13.71 11.59
N VAL A 32 16.53 14.62 11.14
CA VAL A 32 15.94 15.66 11.99
C VAL A 32 15.00 14.94 12.96
N PRO A 33 14.93 15.23 14.26
CA PRO A 33 13.96 14.57 15.13
C PRO A 33 12.52 14.83 14.65
N PHE A 34 11.63 13.83 14.73
CA PHE A 34 10.21 13.94 14.33
C PHE A 34 9.40 14.64 15.44
N VAL A 35 9.82 15.86 15.79
CA VAL A 35 9.17 16.65 16.82
C VAL A 35 7.89 17.26 16.24
N GLU A 36 6.84 17.35 17.05
CA GLU A 36 5.48 17.88 16.74
C GLU A 36 4.47 16.92 16.10
N ARG A 37 4.85 15.70 15.70
CA ARG A 37 3.94 14.72 15.07
C ARG A 37 3.76 13.40 15.85
N GLU A 38 4.26 13.36 17.08
CA GLU A 38 4.18 12.20 17.97
C GLU A 38 2.73 11.84 18.32
N ARG A 39 1.86 12.85 18.46
CA ARG A 39 0.44 12.64 18.77
C ARG A 39 -0.29 12.00 17.59
N GLU A 40 -0.06 12.47 16.38
CA GLU A 40 -0.65 11.92 15.17
C GLU A 40 -0.15 10.49 14.92
N LEU A 41 1.14 10.23 15.15
CA LEU A 41 1.69 8.88 15.06
C LEU A 41 1.04 7.93 16.08
N LEU A 42 0.87 8.38 17.34
CA LEU A 42 0.17 7.61 18.38
C LEU A 42 -1.29 7.33 18.01
N VAL A 43 -1.99 8.29 17.40
CA VAL A 43 -3.37 8.08 16.91
C VAL A 43 -3.40 7.03 15.82
N LEU A 44 -2.50 7.11 14.82
CA LEU A 44 -2.42 6.13 13.74
C LEU A 44 -2.07 4.72 14.24
N GLN A 45 -1.17 4.62 15.23
CA GLN A 45 -0.85 3.36 15.88
C GLN A 45 -2.07 2.77 16.60
N GLY A 46 -2.80 3.58 17.36
CA GLY A 46 -4.02 3.14 18.04
C GLY A 46 -5.10 2.66 17.06
N LEU A 47 -5.28 3.35 15.93
CA LEU A 47 -6.20 2.91 14.88
C LEU A 47 -5.75 1.58 14.27
N LEU A 48 -4.46 1.40 13.99
CA LEU A 48 -3.94 0.15 13.45
C LEU A 48 -4.12 -1.03 14.42
N ASP A 49 -3.94 -0.79 15.73
CA ASP A 49 -4.22 -1.79 16.75
C ASP A 49 -5.71 -2.13 16.83
N GLU A 50 -6.59 -1.14 16.66
CA GLU A 50 -8.03 -1.38 16.54
C GLU A 50 -8.37 -2.21 15.28
N VAL A 51 -7.75 -1.93 14.11
CA VAL A 51 -7.89 -2.76 12.90
C VAL A 51 -7.50 -4.20 13.20
N ARG A 52 -6.37 -4.42 13.91
CA ARG A 52 -5.89 -5.77 14.26
C ARG A 52 -6.89 -6.51 15.15
N VAL A 53 -7.44 -5.84 16.15
CA VAL A 53 -8.33 -6.47 17.14
C VAL A 53 -9.73 -6.69 16.58
N ARG A 54 -10.29 -5.68 15.90
CA ARG A 54 -11.70 -5.66 15.47
C ARG A 54 -11.90 -6.05 14.02
N ARG A 55 -10.83 -6.18 13.24
CA ARG A 55 -10.87 -6.44 11.78
C ARG A 55 -11.77 -5.46 11.03
N ARG A 56 -11.77 -4.20 11.48
CA ARG A 56 -12.50 -3.11 10.85
C ARG A 56 -11.52 -2.16 10.19
N PRO A 57 -11.63 -1.94 8.87
CA PRO A 57 -10.77 -0.98 8.18
C PRO A 57 -11.05 0.44 8.67
N HIS A 58 -10.00 1.27 8.69
CA HIS A 58 -10.09 2.69 9.01
C HIS A 58 -9.59 3.52 7.84
N PHE A 59 -10.38 4.53 7.45
CA PHE A 59 -9.97 5.54 6.48
C PHE A 59 -9.50 6.79 7.20
N VAL A 60 -8.30 7.28 6.87
CA VAL A 60 -7.70 8.44 7.53
C VAL A 60 -7.17 9.42 6.48
N THR A 61 -7.63 10.66 6.55
CA THR A 61 -7.14 11.75 5.71
C THR A 61 -6.11 12.58 6.48
N VAL A 62 -4.88 12.61 5.99
CA VAL A 62 -3.79 13.42 6.58
C VAL A 62 -3.64 14.74 5.85
N LEU A 63 -4.20 15.80 6.45
CA LEU A 63 -4.06 17.17 5.97
C LEU A 63 -2.77 17.81 6.48
N GLY A 64 -2.24 18.77 5.71
CA GLY A 64 -1.00 19.48 6.05
C GLY A 64 -0.27 20.00 4.83
N GLU A 65 0.55 21.02 5.04
CA GLU A 65 1.33 21.69 3.99
C GLU A 65 2.34 20.74 3.32
N ALA A 66 2.69 21.05 2.07
CA ALA A 66 3.70 20.30 1.34
C ALA A 66 5.05 20.36 2.09
N GLY A 67 5.70 19.21 2.24
CA GLY A 67 7.00 19.13 2.93
C GLY A 67 6.94 18.99 4.46
N VAL A 68 5.75 18.99 5.09
CA VAL A 68 5.58 18.81 6.55
C VAL A 68 5.94 17.40 7.07
N GLY A 69 6.35 16.48 6.19
CA GLY A 69 6.79 15.14 6.55
C GLY A 69 5.70 14.06 6.56
N LYS A 70 4.66 14.17 5.71
CA LYS A 70 3.63 13.12 5.56
C LYS A 70 4.23 11.77 5.18
N THR A 71 5.13 11.73 4.20
CA THR A 71 5.88 10.52 3.82
C THR A 71 6.75 9.98 4.97
N ARG A 72 7.20 10.88 5.88
CA ARG A 72 7.92 10.45 7.07
C ARG A 72 6.99 9.82 8.09
N LEU A 73 5.80 10.40 8.33
CA LEU A 73 4.78 9.80 9.19
C LEU A 73 4.46 8.35 8.77
N VAL A 74 4.37 8.10 7.46
CA VAL A 74 4.21 6.76 6.88
C VAL A 74 5.37 5.84 7.26
N SER A 75 6.60 6.30 7.05
CA SER A 75 7.81 5.52 7.36
C SER A 75 7.91 5.19 8.85
N GLU A 76 7.59 6.15 9.71
CA GLU A 76 7.60 5.99 11.17
C GLU A 76 6.47 5.05 11.64
N LEU A 77 5.28 5.11 11.03
CA LEU A 77 4.18 4.17 11.34
C LEU A 77 4.56 2.73 10.98
N ALA A 78 5.14 2.52 9.79
CA ALA A 78 5.61 1.22 9.37
C ALA A 78 6.73 0.70 10.28
N ALA A 79 7.68 1.56 10.65
CA ALA A 79 8.81 1.20 11.53
C ALA A 79 8.38 0.92 12.97
N ALA A 80 7.32 1.57 13.45
CA ALA A 80 6.83 1.40 14.82
C ALA A 80 6.01 0.12 15.04
N CYS A 81 5.68 -0.62 13.98
CA CYS A 81 4.92 -1.85 14.08
C CYS A 81 5.78 -3.02 14.56
N THR A 82 5.39 -3.65 15.68
CA THR A 82 6.08 -4.82 16.25
C THR A 82 5.84 -6.12 15.45
N SER A 83 4.73 -6.19 14.71
CA SER A 83 4.39 -7.27 13.79
C SER A 83 4.65 -6.82 12.35
N PRO A 84 5.01 -7.72 11.42
CA PRO A 84 5.05 -7.38 10.00
C PRO A 84 3.70 -6.80 9.57
N VAL A 85 3.75 -5.58 9.05
CA VAL A 85 2.64 -4.87 8.40
C VAL A 85 3.03 -4.67 6.97
N MET A 86 2.14 -4.98 6.04
CA MET A 86 2.35 -4.64 4.64
C MET A 86 1.99 -3.17 4.44
N ALA A 87 2.95 -2.37 3.99
CA ALA A 87 2.74 -0.98 3.64
C ALA A 87 2.89 -0.81 2.13
N LEU A 88 1.81 -0.40 1.47
CA LEU A 88 1.81 -0.09 0.04
C LEU A 88 1.58 1.41 -0.15
N CYS A 89 2.21 1.98 -1.18
CA CYS A 89 2.13 3.41 -1.45
C CYS A 89 1.84 3.67 -2.92
N GLY A 90 0.94 4.60 -3.18
CA GLY A 90 0.70 5.16 -4.50
C GLY A 90 0.69 6.68 -4.47
N THR A 91 1.19 7.31 -5.52
CA THR A 91 1.28 8.77 -5.59
C THR A 91 0.46 9.29 -6.75
N ALA A 92 -0.44 10.23 -6.48
CA ALA A 92 -1.19 10.90 -7.54
C ALA A 92 -0.33 11.99 -8.19
N THR A 93 -0.26 11.95 -9.51
CA THR A 93 0.49 12.91 -10.32
C THR A 93 -0.48 13.72 -11.17
N ALA A 94 -0.21 15.03 -11.29
CA ALA A 94 -1.03 15.94 -12.08
C ALA A 94 -1.01 15.60 -13.58
N PHE A 95 0.06 14.94 -14.04
CA PHE A 95 0.09 14.30 -15.36
C PHE A 95 -0.33 12.85 -15.18
N GLY A 96 -1.45 12.48 -15.81
CA GLY A 96 -2.09 11.17 -15.70
C GLY A 96 -1.28 10.06 -16.36
N ASP A 97 -0.10 9.79 -15.82
CA ASP A 97 0.72 8.65 -16.17
C ASP A 97 -0.05 7.41 -15.69
N ASP A 98 -0.58 6.63 -16.64
CA ASP A 98 -1.45 5.46 -16.48
C ASP A 98 -2.98 5.73 -16.51
N HIS A 99 -3.45 6.54 -17.45
CA HIS A 99 -4.90 6.73 -17.72
C HIS A 99 -5.68 7.31 -16.54
N GLY A 100 -4.94 7.93 -15.60
CA GLY A 100 -5.48 8.49 -14.37
C GLY A 100 -5.59 7.50 -13.21
N TYR A 101 -5.12 6.26 -13.34
CA TYR A 101 -5.08 5.27 -12.25
C TYR A 101 -3.72 5.17 -11.55
N GLY A 102 -2.80 6.11 -11.80
CA GLY A 102 -1.41 6.08 -11.31
C GLY A 102 -1.22 5.65 -9.84
N PRO A 103 -1.98 6.19 -8.86
CA PRO A 103 -1.87 5.75 -7.47
C PRO A 103 -2.20 4.27 -7.27
N LEU A 104 -3.22 3.76 -7.95
CA LEU A 104 -3.65 2.36 -7.85
C LEU A 104 -2.62 1.44 -8.51
N SER A 105 -2.08 1.86 -9.65
CA SER A 105 -0.98 1.19 -10.35
C SER A 105 0.25 1.08 -9.46
N ASP A 106 0.61 2.16 -8.76
CA ASP A 106 1.74 2.17 -7.84
C ASP A 106 1.55 1.22 -6.65
N VAL A 107 0.34 1.12 -6.10
CA VAL A 107 0.01 0.16 -5.04
C VAL A 107 0.20 -1.28 -5.53
N VAL A 108 -0.28 -1.62 -6.74
CA VAL A 108 -0.11 -2.96 -7.31
C VAL A 108 1.38 -3.25 -7.59
N ARG A 109 2.12 -2.29 -8.17
CA ARG A 109 3.56 -2.42 -8.41
C ARG A 109 4.39 -2.51 -7.12
N GLY A 110 3.91 -1.88 -6.05
CA GLY A 110 4.51 -1.98 -4.72
C GLY A 110 4.34 -3.36 -4.07
N PHE A 111 3.27 -4.09 -4.44
CA PHE A 111 3.08 -5.48 -4.01
C PHE A 111 3.96 -6.45 -4.79
N ALA A 112 4.00 -6.33 -6.12
CA ALA A 112 4.82 -7.17 -6.98
C ALA A 112 5.15 -6.47 -8.30
N SER A 113 6.30 -6.79 -8.88
CA SER A 113 6.60 -6.36 -10.25
C SER A 113 5.65 -7.03 -11.25
N PRO A 114 5.40 -6.42 -12.42
CA PRO A 114 4.43 -6.95 -13.39
C PRO A 114 4.74 -8.39 -13.82
N GLU A 115 6.02 -8.74 -13.93
CA GLU A 115 6.49 -10.07 -14.31
C GLU A 115 6.23 -11.12 -13.22
N ASN A 116 6.21 -10.70 -11.96
CA ASN A 116 6.05 -11.57 -10.80
C ASN A 116 4.63 -11.54 -10.21
N LEU A 117 3.76 -10.65 -10.70
CA LEU A 117 2.43 -10.41 -10.12
C LEU A 117 1.61 -11.70 -10.02
N ARG A 118 1.58 -12.52 -11.07
CA ARG A 118 0.83 -13.79 -11.05
C ARG A 118 1.33 -14.72 -9.94
N ALA A 119 2.64 -14.90 -9.83
CA ALA A 119 3.23 -15.78 -8.82
C ALA A 119 2.97 -15.25 -7.40
N ALA A 120 3.06 -13.94 -7.20
CA ALA A 120 2.77 -13.30 -5.93
C ALA A 120 1.29 -13.46 -5.52
N LEU A 121 0.36 -13.28 -6.47
CA LEU A 121 -1.07 -13.50 -6.25
C LEU A 121 -1.38 -14.97 -5.93
N SER A 122 -0.77 -15.91 -6.64
CA SER A 122 -0.93 -17.35 -6.34
C SER A 122 -0.48 -17.71 -4.93
N SER A 123 0.64 -17.12 -4.48
CA SER A 123 1.14 -17.28 -3.11
C SER A 123 0.23 -16.64 -2.06
N LEU A 124 -0.44 -15.54 -2.43
CA LEU A 124 -1.34 -14.81 -1.55
C LEU A 124 -2.65 -15.56 -1.29
N VAL A 125 -3.35 -15.98 -2.35
CA VAL A 125 -4.72 -16.52 -2.23
C VAL A 125 -4.77 -18.05 -2.15
N GLY A 126 -3.70 -18.75 -2.56
CA GLY A 126 -3.62 -20.22 -2.59
C GLY A 126 -4.55 -20.92 -3.61
N ALA A 127 -5.61 -20.26 -4.07
CA ALA A 127 -6.56 -20.73 -5.07
C ALA A 127 -6.19 -20.24 -6.49
N ALA A 128 -5.80 -21.15 -7.37
CA ALA A 128 -5.34 -20.83 -8.73
C ALA A 128 -6.36 -20.01 -9.55
N GLU A 129 -7.65 -20.36 -9.48
CA GLU A 129 -8.71 -19.67 -10.22
C GLU A 129 -8.89 -18.21 -9.76
N LEU A 130 -8.73 -17.94 -8.46
CA LEU A 130 -8.81 -16.58 -7.94
C LEU A 130 -7.55 -15.79 -8.30
N ALA A 131 -6.37 -16.42 -8.19
CA ALA A 131 -5.11 -15.79 -8.58
C ALA A 131 -5.11 -15.38 -10.06
N ASP A 132 -5.61 -16.25 -10.94
CA ASP A 132 -5.69 -15.97 -12.38
C ASP A 132 -6.69 -14.86 -12.70
N ARG A 133 -7.85 -14.83 -12.02
CA ARG A 133 -8.82 -13.73 -12.15
C ARG A 133 -8.24 -12.40 -11.70
N LEU A 134 -7.66 -12.35 -10.50
CA LEU A 134 -7.02 -11.13 -9.98
C LEU A 134 -5.87 -10.68 -10.89
N HIS A 135 -5.04 -11.60 -11.37
CA HIS A 135 -3.97 -11.28 -12.30
C HIS A 135 -4.50 -10.67 -13.60
N SER A 136 -5.54 -11.28 -14.20
CA SER A 136 -6.15 -10.76 -15.42
C SER A 136 -6.71 -9.34 -15.24
N SER A 137 -7.33 -9.04 -14.10
CA SER A 137 -7.89 -7.72 -13.80
C SER A 137 -6.82 -6.68 -13.44
N LEU A 138 -5.73 -7.08 -12.76
CA LEU A 138 -4.70 -6.16 -12.25
C LEU A 138 -3.51 -5.98 -13.18
N ALA A 139 -3.32 -6.85 -14.18
CA ALA A 139 -2.19 -6.77 -15.11
C ALA A 139 -2.11 -5.42 -15.83
N GLY A 140 -3.25 -4.80 -16.15
CA GLY A 140 -3.29 -3.46 -16.75
C GLY A 140 -2.76 -2.35 -15.83
N LEU A 141 -3.00 -2.45 -14.52
CA LEU A 141 -2.49 -1.51 -13.52
C LEU A 141 -1.00 -1.75 -13.22
N ALA A 142 -0.57 -3.01 -13.18
CA ALA A 142 0.82 -3.35 -12.95
C ALA A 142 1.71 -2.99 -14.15
N GLY A 143 1.25 -3.31 -15.36
CA GLY A 143 2.00 -3.06 -16.59
C GLY A 143 2.02 -1.60 -17.02
N THR A 144 2.64 -1.37 -18.18
CA THR A 144 2.64 -0.09 -18.90
C THR A 144 1.67 -0.10 -20.08
N SER A 145 0.88 -1.18 -20.23
CA SER A 145 -0.01 -1.35 -21.37
C SER A 145 -1.38 -0.73 -21.09
N PRO A 146 -1.84 0.23 -21.88
CA PRO A 146 -2.68 1.31 -21.37
C PRO A 146 -4.18 1.15 -21.67
N GLU A 147 -4.60 0.01 -22.21
CA GLU A 147 -5.89 -0.09 -22.90
C GLU A 147 -7.07 -0.56 -22.03
N VAL A 148 -6.80 -1.09 -20.83
CA VAL A 148 -7.86 -1.69 -19.98
C VAL A 148 -8.18 -0.77 -18.80
N PRO A 149 -9.44 -0.33 -18.65
CA PRO A 149 -9.89 0.38 -17.46
C PRO A 149 -9.62 -0.41 -16.17
N ALA A 150 -9.36 0.30 -15.08
CA ALA A 150 -9.16 -0.34 -13.78
C ALA A 150 -10.43 -1.11 -13.35
N ASP A 151 -10.26 -2.37 -12.95
CA ASP A 151 -11.30 -3.16 -12.32
C ASP A 151 -11.29 -2.91 -10.81
N PHE A 152 -12.08 -1.93 -10.37
CA PHE A 152 -12.16 -1.51 -8.97
C PHE A 152 -12.59 -2.63 -8.01
N PRO A 153 -13.61 -3.46 -8.32
CA PRO A 153 -13.93 -4.62 -7.52
C PRO A 153 -12.76 -5.60 -7.36
N ALA A 154 -12.01 -5.88 -8.42
CA ALA A 154 -10.85 -6.76 -8.34
C ALA A 154 -9.71 -6.13 -7.51
N TRP A 155 -9.49 -4.82 -7.65
CA TRP A 155 -8.50 -4.11 -6.84
C TRP A 155 -8.86 -4.11 -5.35
N ARG A 156 -10.14 -3.90 -5.01
CA ARG A 156 -10.64 -4.02 -3.64
C ARG A 156 -10.44 -5.44 -3.12
N ARG A 157 -10.84 -6.46 -3.90
CA ARG A 157 -10.66 -7.86 -3.51
C ARG A 157 -9.19 -8.19 -3.26
N PHE A 158 -8.29 -7.66 -4.08
CA PHE A 158 -6.86 -7.80 -3.87
C PHE A 158 -6.38 -7.22 -2.53
N LEU A 159 -6.86 -6.04 -2.13
CA LEU A 159 -6.55 -5.50 -0.80
C LEU A 159 -7.12 -6.38 0.32
N GLU A 160 -8.34 -6.89 0.16
CA GLU A 160 -8.98 -7.81 1.13
C GLU A 160 -8.13 -9.07 1.33
N GLU A 161 -7.64 -9.69 0.25
CA GLU A 161 -6.79 -10.90 0.32
C GLU A 161 -5.45 -10.62 1.02
N ILE A 162 -4.86 -9.44 0.80
CA ILE A 162 -3.66 -9.01 1.54
C ILE A 162 -3.99 -8.84 3.02
N ALA A 163 -5.09 -8.15 3.32
CA ALA A 163 -5.53 -7.86 4.68
C ALA A 163 -5.90 -9.13 5.47
N ASP A 164 -6.42 -10.16 4.79
CA ASP A 164 -6.70 -11.47 5.38
C ASP A 164 -5.43 -12.21 5.81
N SER A 165 -4.31 -11.96 5.14
CA SER A 165 -3.01 -12.50 5.53
C SER A 165 -2.34 -11.74 6.69
N GLY A 166 -2.81 -10.54 7.02
CA GLY A 166 -2.26 -9.70 8.07
C GLY A 166 -2.51 -8.21 7.85
N PRO A 167 -2.15 -7.34 8.81
CA PRO A 167 -2.49 -5.93 8.72
C PRO A 167 -1.86 -5.26 7.50
N LEU A 168 -2.70 -4.55 6.75
CA LEU A 168 -2.36 -3.79 5.56
C LEU A 168 -2.56 -2.30 5.82
N VAL A 169 -1.59 -1.49 5.41
CA VAL A 169 -1.73 -0.04 5.34
C VAL A 169 -1.46 0.40 3.91
N VAL A 170 -2.42 1.09 3.31
CA VAL A 170 -2.30 1.67 1.96
C VAL A 170 -2.22 3.18 2.10
N PHE A 171 -1.21 3.77 1.50
CA PHE A 171 -1.00 5.21 1.48
C PHE A 171 -1.21 5.73 0.07
N LEU A 172 -2.11 6.71 -0.06
CA LEU A 172 -2.30 7.46 -1.29
C LEU A 172 -1.80 8.88 -1.06
N GLU A 173 -0.67 9.22 -1.68
CA GLU A 173 -0.06 10.53 -1.61
C GLU A 173 -0.62 11.47 -2.68
N ASP A 174 -0.64 12.76 -2.36
CA ASP A 174 -1.07 13.83 -3.26
C ASP A 174 -2.45 13.62 -3.90
N VAL A 175 -3.37 12.93 -3.23
CA VAL A 175 -4.73 12.61 -3.72
C VAL A 175 -5.49 13.82 -4.28
N HIS A 176 -5.21 15.04 -3.82
CA HIS A 176 -5.72 16.29 -4.41
C HIS A 176 -5.35 16.52 -5.89
N ARG A 177 -4.41 15.73 -6.43
CA ARG A 177 -3.96 15.71 -7.83
C ARG A 177 -4.53 14.52 -8.61
N ALA A 178 -5.24 13.61 -7.95
CA ALA A 178 -5.88 12.48 -8.60
C ALA A 178 -7.04 12.98 -9.49
N ASN A 179 -7.42 12.17 -10.47
CA ASN A 179 -8.63 12.43 -11.24
C ASN A 179 -9.89 12.07 -10.42
N ASP A 180 -11.04 12.54 -10.88
CA ASP A 180 -12.33 12.28 -10.22
C ASP A 180 -12.61 10.78 -10.06
N ILE A 181 -12.25 9.97 -11.07
CA ILE A 181 -12.46 8.52 -11.04
C ILE A 181 -11.77 7.85 -9.84
N VAL A 182 -10.51 8.20 -9.54
CA VAL A 182 -9.80 7.65 -8.38
C VAL A 182 -10.33 8.24 -7.07
N LEU A 183 -10.75 9.50 -7.07
CA LEU A 183 -11.36 10.13 -5.89
C LEU A 183 -12.67 9.46 -5.50
N ASP A 184 -13.58 9.27 -6.48
CA ASP A 184 -14.86 8.58 -6.30
C ASP A 184 -14.63 7.16 -5.76
N PHE A 185 -13.64 6.43 -6.30
CA PHE A 185 -13.31 5.10 -5.82
C PHE A 185 -12.80 5.09 -4.36
N VAL A 186 -11.98 6.07 -3.98
CA VAL A 186 -11.49 6.18 -2.60
C VAL A 186 -12.64 6.49 -1.63
N GLU A 187 -13.60 7.31 -2.06
CA GLU A 187 -14.83 7.59 -1.31
C GLU A 187 -15.68 6.32 -1.15
N ASP A 188 -15.97 5.60 -2.25
CA ASP A 188 -16.69 4.32 -2.26
C ASP A 188 -16.05 3.28 -1.33
N LEU A 189 -14.72 3.19 -1.35
CA LEU A 189 -13.97 2.26 -0.50
C LEU A 189 -14.13 2.61 0.99
N SER A 190 -14.22 3.90 1.32
CA SER A 190 -14.45 4.37 2.69
C SER A 190 -15.86 4.07 3.20
N GLU A 191 -16.87 4.21 2.35
CA GLU A 191 -18.28 3.95 2.71
C GLU A 191 -18.52 2.46 2.95
N GLN A 192 -17.95 1.61 2.09
CA GLN A 192 -18.13 0.16 2.19
C GLN A 192 -17.30 -0.45 3.31
N ALA A 193 -16.12 0.11 3.60
CA ALA A 193 -15.31 -0.21 4.77
C ALA A 193 -16.06 0.01 6.09
N GLY A 194 -16.96 1.01 6.17
CA GLY A 194 -17.79 1.29 7.33
C GLY A 194 -18.98 0.34 7.52
N CYS A 195 -19.31 -0.48 6.50
CA CYS A 195 -20.48 -1.37 6.52
C CYS A 195 -20.19 -2.81 6.98
N LEU A 196 -18.92 -3.16 7.25
CA LEU A 196 -18.49 -4.50 7.70
C LEU A 196 -18.46 -4.67 9.23
#